data_AF-L8HNE2-F1
#
_entry.id   AF-L8HNE2-F1
#
_cell.length_a   1.000
_cell.length_b   1.000
_cell.length_c   1.000
_cell.angle_alpha   90.00
_cell.angle_beta   90.00
_cell.angle_gamma   90.00
#
_symmetry.space_group_name_H-M   'P 1'
#
loop_
_entity.id
_entity.type
_entity.pdbx_description
1 polymer ?
#
loop_
_entity_poly.entity_id
_entity_poly.type
_entity_poly.pdbx_seq_one_letter_code
_entity_poly.pdbx_strand_id
1 'polypeptide(L)' 'GKGKPGVCPFVRPVLCFAYEPPECQSDWECPERKKCCQGLCGIKCTDPV' A
#
# COMPACT_ATOMS: atom_id res chain seq x y z
N GLY A 1 -10.29 -5.92 11.28
CA GLY A 1 -9.69 -7.25 11.01
C GLY A 1 -8.18 -7.15 11.10
N LYS A 2 -7.49 -8.23 11.46
CA LYS A 2 -6.01 -8.24 11.47
C LYS A 2 -5.51 -8.30 10.02
N GLY A 3 -4.59 -7.41 9.65
CA GLY A 3 -3.92 -7.43 8.34
C GLY A 3 -2.83 -8.51 8.27
N LYS A 4 -2.15 -8.61 7.12
CA LYS A 4 -1.00 -9.52 6.96
C LYS A 4 0.18 -9.08 7.85
N PRO A 5 1.06 -10.00 8.28
CA PRO A 5 2.26 -9.67 9.06
C PRO A 5 3.18 -8.67 8.36
N GLY A 6 3.97 -7.93 9.15
CA GLY A 6 4.87 -6.87 8.68
C GLY A 6 4.20 -5.49 8.62
N VAL A 7 4.99 -4.46 8.36
CA VAL A 7 4.50 -3.06 8.30
C VAL A 7 4.68 -2.47 6.91
N CYS A 8 3.91 -1.43 6.61
CA CYS A 8 4.05 -0.72 5.35
C CYS A 8 5.38 0.05 5.31
N PRO A 9 6.11 0.05 4.19
CA PRO A 9 7.29 0.88 4.04
C PRO A 9 6.93 2.36 4.19
N PHE A 10 7.79 3.12 4.87
CA PHE A 10 7.62 4.56 4.99
C PHE A 10 7.89 5.24 3.64
N VAL A 11 6.89 5.95 3.13
CA VAL A 11 7.02 6.85 1.98
C VAL A 11 7.00 8.29 2.44
N ARG A 12 7.93 9.09 1.91
CA ARG A 12 7.94 10.53 2.16
C ARG A 12 6.71 11.15 1.49
N PRO A 13 5.94 12.01 2.19
CA PRO A 13 4.83 12.73 1.58
C PRO A 13 5.32 13.56 0.39
N VAL A 14 4.58 13.49 -0.72
CA VAL A 14 4.82 14.30 -1.91
C VAL A 14 3.50 14.93 -2.36
N LEU A 15 3.59 16.06 -3.06
CA LEU A 15 2.43 16.65 -3.72
C LEU A 15 2.25 15.96 -5.08
N CYS A 16 1.13 15.25 -5.23
CA CYS A 16 0.79 14.57 -6.46
C CYS A 16 -0.06 15.49 -7.33
N PHE A 17 0.30 15.61 -8.62
CA PHE A 17 -0.55 16.30 -9.61
C PHE A 17 -1.86 15.55 -9.86
N ALA A 18 -1.82 14.22 -9.75
CA ALA A 18 -2.98 13.34 -9.79
C ALA A 18 -2.72 12.11 -8.90
N TYR A 19 -3.77 11.57 -8.30
CA TYR A 19 -3.72 10.30 -7.59
C TYR A 19 -4.09 9.15 -8.53
N GLU A 20 -3.35 8.06 -8.45
CA GLU A 20 -3.68 6.82 -9.12
C GLU A 20 -4.88 6.14 -8.44
N PRO A 21 -5.74 5.45 -9.20
CA PRO A 21 -6.76 4.60 -8.61
C PRO A 21 -6.14 3.57 -7.65
N PRO A 22 -6.80 3.25 -6.53
CA PRO A 22 -6.26 2.30 -5.56
C PRO A 22 -6.18 0.89 -6.15
N GLU A 23 -5.04 0.23 -5.98
CA GLU A 23 -4.83 -1.16 -6.41
C GLU A 23 -5.54 -2.17 -5.48
N CYS A 24 -5.79 -1.77 -4.23
CA CYS A 24 -6.34 -2.61 -3.18
C CYS A 24 -7.05 -1.75 -2.12
N GLN A 25 -7.95 -2.37 -1.35
CA GLN A 25 -8.55 -1.77 -0.15
C GLN A 25 -8.09 -2.47 1.14
N SER A 26 -7.56 -3.69 1.03
CA SER A 26 -7.07 -4.48 2.15
C SER A 26 -5.85 -5.34 1.79
N ASP A 27 -5.05 -5.71 2.79
CA ASP A 27 -3.88 -6.58 2.60
C ASP A 27 -4.23 -7.90 1.90
N TRP A 28 -5.46 -8.39 2.07
CA TRP A 28 -5.92 -9.68 1.54
C TRP A 28 -6.21 -9.67 0.04
N GLU A 29 -6.38 -8.49 -0.55
CA GLU A 29 -6.48 -8.32 -2.01
C GLU A 29 -5.10 -8.35 -2.66
N CYS A 30 -4.04 -8.06 -1.91
CA CYS A 30 -2.68 -8.09 -2.43
C CYS A 30 -2.17 -9.53 -2.58
N PRO A 31 -1.37 -9.84 -3.61
CA PRO A 31 -0.81 -11.17 -3.79
C PRO A 31 0.20 -11.51 -2.69
N GLU A 32 0.33 -12.80 -2.38
CA GLU A 32 1.36 -13.33 -1.49
C GLU A 32 1.39 -12.66 -0.10
N ARG A 33 2.57 -12.18 0.34
CA ARG A 33 2.77 -11.46 1.60
C ARG A 33 2.64 -9.95 1.47
N LYS A 34 2.35 -9.43 0.27
CA LYS A 34 2.26 -7.99 0.06
C LYS A 34 1.11 -7.39 0.85
N LYS A 35 1.31 -6.15 1.30
CA LYS A 35 0.37 -5.36 2.08
C LYS A 35 -0.18 -4.22 1.26
N CYS A 36 -1.41 -3.82 1.57
CA CYS A 36 -2.08 -2.70 0.95
C CYS A 36 -1.66 -1.41 1.67
N CYS A 37 -0.80 -0.63 1.04
CA CYS A 37 -0.10 0.47 1.68
C CYS A 37 -0.29 1.78 0.91
N GLN A 38 -0.25 2.89 1.63
CA GLN A 38 -0.12 4.20 1.02
C GLN A 38 1.23 4.27 0.31
N GLY A 39 1.22 4.47 -1.00
CA GLY A 39 2.37 4.82 -1.82
C GLY A 39 2.48 6.33 -2.00
N LEU A 40 3.36 6.77 -2.92
CA LEU A 40 3.61 8.19 -3.17
C LEU A 40 2.37 8.94 -3.64
N CYS A 41 1.66 8.41 -4.64
CA CYS A 41 0.50 9.02 -5.27
C CYS A 41 -0.67 8.07 -5.45
N GLY A 42 -0.86 7.12 -4.53
CA GLY A 42 -1.94 6.15 -4.60
C GLY A 42 -1.76 5.03 -3.57
N ILE A 43 -2.74 4.14 -3.47
CA ILE A 43 -2.68 2.95 -2.62
C ILE A 43 -2.21 1.78 -3.48
N LYS A 44 -1.15 1.08 -3.04
CA LYS A 44 -0.49 0.01 -3.80
C LYS A 44 -0.23 -1.22 -2.97
N CYS A 45 -0.10 -2.36 -3.65
CA CYS A 45 0.40 -3.59 -3.03
C CYS A 45 1.93 -3.57 -2.96
N THR A 46 2.46 -3.48 -1.74
CA THR A 46 3.91 -3.33 -1.49
C THR A 46 4.45 -4.47 -0.64
N ASP A 47 5.74 -4.77 -0.77
CA ASP A 47 6.39 -5.76 0.09
C ASP A 47 6.57 -5.26 1.54
N PRO A 48 6.37 -6.16 2.51
CA PRO A 48 6.87 -6.12 3.87
C PRO A 48 8.08 -5.25 4.19
N VAL A 49 8.06 -4.44 5.25
CA VAL A 49 9.28 -4.24 6.07
C VAL A 49 9.16 -4.92 7.43
#